data_AF-E2BSH8-F1
#
_entry.id   AF-E2BSH8-F1
#
_cell.length_a   1.000
_cell.length_b   1.000
_cell.length_c   1.000
_cell.angle_alpha   90.00
_cell.angle_beta   90.00
_cell.angle_gamma   90.00
#
_symmetry.space_group_name_H-M   'P 1'
#
loop_
_entity.id
_entity.type
_entity.pdbx_description
1 polymer ?
#
loop_
_entity_poly.entity_id
_entity_poly.type
_entity_poly.pdbx_seq_one_letter_code
_entity_poly.pdbx_strand_id
1 'polypeptide(L)'
;MCRTKGQLSASSPGAISSVVAPVLLKFRVCRPRLLLAGSRAEVDPAADVALLHGEVLLIEDSARQYDAIGDTDRRYRATEKLLHAEEEYHETLCSAKELYARPLARSYPEFHDVIFQPFADLSRISAELCQRVLQEMALMSVLSKTFQSQLLFNTA
;
A
#
# COMPACT_ATOMS: atom_id res chain seq x y z
N MET A 1 -7.92 6.19 -7.94
CA MET A 1 -7.68 4.78 -7.58
C MET A 1 -8.89 3.97 -8.02
N CYS A 2 -8.79 3.15 -9.07
CA CYS A 2 -9.90 2.29 -9.52
C CYS A 2 -9.77 0.92 -8.82
N ARG A 3 -10.77 0.53 -8.03
CA ARG A 3 -10.80 -0.75 -7.31
C ARG A 3 -11.82 -1.67 -7.95
N THR A 4 -11.39 -2.86 -8.35
CA THR A 4 -12.27 -3.89 -8.94
C THR A 4 -12.29 -5.12 -8.03
N LYS A 5 -13.50 -5.61 -7.68
CA LYS A 5 -13.69 -6.82 -6.87
C LYS A 5 -14.05 -7.99 -7.78
N GLY A 6 -13.38 -9.12 -7.62
CA GLY A 6 -13.68 -10.36 -8.33
C GLY A 6 -13.73 -11.55 -7.36
N GLN A 7 -14.76 -12.39 -7.50
CA GLN A 7 -14.89 -13.63 -6.75
C GLN A 7 -14.23 -14.75 -7.58
N LEU A 8 -13.23 -15.43 -7.01
CA LEU A 8 -12.50 -16.47 -7.73
C LEU A 8 -13.30 -17.78 -7.72
N SER A 9 -13.91 -18.11 -8.86
CA SER A 9 -14.45 -19.44 -9.14
C SER A 9 -13.45 -20.23 -9.96
N ALA A 10 -12.29 -20.58 -9.39
CA ALA A 10 -11.29 -21.37 -10.10
C ALA A 10 -11.07 -22.72 -9.41
N SER A 11 -11.17 -23.78 -10.21
CA SER A 11 -10.81 -25.15 -9.86
C SER A 11 -9.31 -25.36 -10.08
N SER A 12 -8.61 -25.85 -9.06
CA SER A 12 -7.20 -26.31 -9.10
C SER A 12 -6.93 -27.28 -10.26
N PRO A 13 -5.69 -27.34 -10.82
CA PRO A 13 -4.49 -26.58 -10.44
C PRO A 13 -4.19 -25.40 -11.39
N GLY A 14 -3.82 -24.25 -10.83
CA GLY A 14 -3.38 -23.09 -11.58
C GLY A 14 -2.83 -21.98 -10.68
N ALA A 15 -1.86 -21.21 -11.15
CA ALA A 15 -1.33 -20.07 -10.41
C ALA A 15 -2.33 -18.90 -10.42
N ILE A 16 -2.37 -18.10 -9.36
CA ILE A 16 -3.28 -16.94 -9.24
C ILE A 16 -3.09 -15.95 -10.39
N SER A 17 -1.85 -15.76 -10.84
CA SER A 17 -1.51 -14.95 -12.02
C SER A 17 -2.31 -15.34 -13.27
N SER A 18 -2.59 -16.63 -13.49
CA SER A 18 -3.35 -17.10 -14.66
C SER A 18 -4.82 -16.66 -14.64
N VAL A 19 -5.42 -16.61 -13.45
CA VAL A 19 -6.82 -16.19 -13.27
C VAL A 19 -6.95 -14.67 -13.32
N VAL A 20 -5.95 -13.95 -12.81
CA VAL A 20 -5.98 -12.49 -12.72
C VAL A 20 -5.54 -11.82 -14.03
N ALA A 21 -4.72 -12.47 -14.87
CA ALA A 21 -4.19 -11.91 -16.11
C ALA A 21 -5.25 -11.28 -17.05
N PRO A 22 -6.41 -11.90 -17.34
CA PRO A 22 -7.45 -11.28 -18.17
C PRO A 22 -7.99 -9.97 -17.59
N VAL A 23 -8.08 -9.88 -16.25
CA VAL A 23 -8.54 -8.68 -15.55
C VAL A 23 -7.48 -7.58 -15.64
N LEU A 24 -6.20 -7.92 -15.43
CA LEU A 24 -5.10 -6.96 -15.56
C LEU A 24 -5.04 -6.33 -16.95
N LEU A 25 -5.21 -7.16 -17.99
CA LEU A 25 -5.25 -6.70 -19.38
C LEU A 25 -6.47 -5.81 -19.65
N LYS A 26 -7.65 -6.21 -19.19
CA LYS A 26 -8.90 -5.45 -19.37
C LYS A 26 -8.81 -4.05 -18.77
N PHE A 27 -8.19 -3.92 -17.60
CA PHE A 27 -8.09 -2.65 -16.87
C PHE A 27 -6.75 -1.92 -17.07
N ARG A 28 -5.85 -2.46 -17.92
CA ARG A 28 -4.51 -1.91 -18.21
C ARG A 28 -3.71 -1.59 -16.93
N VAL A 29 -3.79 -2.50 -15.96
CA VAL A 29 -3.06 -2.37 -14.69
C VAL A 29 -1.57 -2.50 -14.99
N CYS A 30 -0.79 -1.47 -14.66
CA CYS A 30 0.63 -1.41 -15.01
C CYS A 30 1.53 -2.08 -13.96
N ARG A 31 1.20 -1.93 -12.67
CA ARG A 31 1.86 -2.66 -11.58
C ARG A 31 0.80 -3.28 -10.67
N PRO A 32 0.43 -4.55 -10.88
CA PRO A 32 -0.60 -5.19 -10.07
C PRO A 32 -0.09 -5.48 -8.66
N ARG A 33 -0.85 -5.07 -7.64
CA ARG A 33 -0.80 -5.64 -6.28
C ARG A 33 -2.07 -6.43 -6.04
N LEU A 34 -1.91 -7.67 -5.59
CA LEU A 34 -3.02 -8.56 -5.27
C LEU A 34 -3.17 -8.60 -3.75
N LEU A 35 -4.33 -8.17 -3.25
CA LEU A 35 -4.59 -8.09 -1.82
C LEU A 35 -5.84 -8.90 -1.45
N LEU A 36 -5.85 -9.51 -0.27
CA LEU A 36 -7.06 -10.11 0.28
C LEU A 36 -8.06 -9.02 0.71
N ALA A 37 -9.33 -9.15 0.36
CA ALA A 37 -10.32 -8.12 0.68
C ALA A 37 -10.56 -7.92 2.17
N GLY A 38 -10.39 -8.97 2.98
CA GLY A 38 -10.58 -8.91 4.43
C GLY A 38 -9.42 -8.25 5.17
N SER A 39 -8.20 -8.78 4.98
CA SER A 39 -7.00 -8.36 5.73
C SER A 39 -6.13 -7.33 5.01
N ARG A 40 -6.40 -7.06 3.72
CA ARG A 40 -5.53 -6.30 2.81
C ARG A 40 -4.11 -6.85 2.71
N ALA A 41 -3.90 -8.11 3.07
CA ALA A 41 -2.61 -8.75 2.96
C ALA A 41 -2.26 -9.06 1.51
N GLU A 42 -0.98 -8.89 1.18
CA GLU A 42 -0.48 -9.15 -0.16
C GLU A 42 -0.40 -10.65 -0.46
N VAL A 43 -0.75 -10.99 -1.69
CA VAL A 43 -0.88 -12.36 -2.18
C VAL A 43 0.18 -12.61 -3.24
N ASP A 44 0.92 -13.71 -3.08
CA ASP A 44 1.88 -14.17 -4.08
C ASP A 44 1.16 -14.62 -5.37
N PRO A 45 1.40 -13.97 -6.53
CA PRO A 45 0.80 -14.36 -7.81
C PRO A 45 1.20 -15.76 -8.29
N ALA A 46 2.30 -16.33 -7.78
CA ALA A 46 2.76 -17.67 -8.10
C ALA A 46 2.09 -18.76 -7.25
N ALA A 47 1.39 -18.38 -6.18
CA ALA A 47 0.69 -19.34 -5.33
C ALA A 47 -0.48 -20.01 -6.05
N ASP A 48 -0.81 -21.23 -5.62
CA ASP A 48 -1.93 -22.01 -6.16
C ASP A 48 -3.26 -21.34 -5.79
N VAL A 49 -4.16 -21.21 -6.76
CA VAL A 49 -5.49 -20.64 -6.56
C VAL A 49 -6.31 -21.46 -5.55
N ALA A 50 -6.00 -22.74 -5.37
CA ALA A 50 -6.64 -23.59 -4.36
C ALA A 50 -6.55 -23.01 -2.93
N LEU A 51 -5.48 -22.26 -2.62
CA LEU A 51 -5.26 -21.65 -1.31
C LEU A 51 -6.22 -20.48 -1.02
N LEU A 52 -6.85 -19.94 -2.06
CA LEU A 52 -7.72 -18.75 -1.98
C LEU A 52 -9.16 -19.06 -2.36
N HIS A 53 -9.56 -20.32 -2.28
CA HIS A 53 -10.92 -20.72 -2.60
C HIS A 53 -11.94 -20.02 -1.68
N GLY A 54 -12.90 -19.31 -2.28
CA GLY A 54 -13.92 -18.55 -1.55
C GLY A 54 -13.48 -17.16 -1.06
N GLU A 55 -12.20 -16.83 -1.19
CA GLU A 55 -11.67 -15.51 -0.84
C GLU A 55 -11.91 -14.48 -1.96
N VAL A 56 -12.04 -13.22 -1.57
CA VAL A 56 -12.18 -12.09 -2.52
C VAL A 56 -10.83 -11.42 -2.68
N LEU A 57 -10.33 -11.37 -3.91
CA LEU A 57 -9.13 -10.61 -4.25
C LEU A 57 -9.46 -9.17 -4.66
N LEU A 58 -8.70 -8.24 -4.10
CA LEU A 58 -8.59 -6.87 -4.54
C LEU A 58 -7.38 -6.77 -5.46
N ILE A 59 -7.58 -6.17 -6.63
CA ILE A 59 -6.51 -5.84 -7.55
C ILE A 59 -6.34 -4.33 -7.50
N GLU A 60 -5.18 -3.88 -7.03
CA GLU A 60 -4.81 -2.48 -7.02
C GLU A 60 -3.69 -2.24 -8.04
N ASP A 61 -3.77 -1.12 -8.77
CA ASP A 61 -2.64 -0.64 -9.57
C ASP A 61 -1.72 0.17 -8.66
N SER A 62 -0.54 -0.37 -8.38
CA SER A 62 0.52 0.26 -7.60
C SER A 62 1.41 1.17 -8.45
N ALA A 63 1.02 1.46 -9.70
CA ALA A 63 1.54 2.61 -10.43
C ALA A 63 1.13 3.91 -9.69
N ARG A 64 1.85 4.20 -8.60
CA ARG A 64 1.64 5.39 -7.78
C ARG A 64 1.90 6.63 -8.62
N GLN A 65 1.00 7.60 -8.51
CA GLN A 65 1.16 8.91 -9.12
C GLN A 65 2.06 9.74 -8.21
N TYR A 66 3.24 10.07 -8.69
CA TYR A 66 4.13 11.03 -8.03
C TYR A 66 3.72 12.46 -8.41
N ASP A 67 3.89 13.40 -7.50
CA ASP A 67 3.68 14.83 -7.75
C ASP A 67 4.73 15.34 -8.74
N ALA A 68 4.28 16.17 -9.68
CA ALA A 68 5.11 16.83 -10.68
C ALA A 68 6.17 17.73 -10.05
N ILE A 69 5.95 18.23 -8.82
CA ILE A 69 6.97 18.99 -8.07
C ILE A 69 8.29 18.21 -7.99
N GLY A 70 8.21 16.89 -7.77
CA GLY A 70 9.37 16.01 -7.66
C GLY A 70 10.16 15.82 -8.97
N ASP A 71 9.62 16.22 -10.13
CA ASP A 71 10.37 16.20 -11.39
C ASP A 71 11.43 17.32 -11.40
N THR A 72 11.18 18.39 -10.65
CA THR A 72 12.07 19.56 -10.54
C THR A 72 12.89 19.57 -9.24
N ASP A 73 12.31 19.10 -8.13
CA ASP A 73 12.97 19.03 -6.83
C ASP A 73 13.27 17.57 -6.44
N ARG A 74 14.55 17.20 -6.54
CA ARG A 74 15.05 15.87 -6.16
C ARG A 74 14.84 15.54 -4.69
N ARG A 75 14.89 16.54 -3.80
CA ARG A 75 14.65 16.33 -2.35
C ARG A 75 13.18 16.01 -2.13
N TYR A 76 12.29 16.79 -2.74
CA TYR A 76 10.85 16.51 -2.70
C TYR A 76 10.56 15.08 -3.20
N ARG A 77 11.14 14.66 -4.34
CA ARG A 77 10.94 13.30 -4.87
C ARG A 77 11.49 12.20 -3.95
N ALA A 78 12.60 12.43 -3.26
CA ALA A 78 13.13 11.48 -2.30
C ALA A 78 12.21 11.33 -1.08
N THR A 79 11.71 12.46 -0.55
CA THR A 79 10.77 12.48 0.58
C THR A 79 9.44 11.82 0.21
N GLU A 80 8.94 12.06 -1.00
CA GLU A 80 7.74 11.42 -1.53
C GLU A 80 7.88 9.89 -1.65
N LYS A 81 9.04 9.42 -2.13
CA LYS A 81 9.34 7.98 -2.16
C LYS A 81 9.42 7.38 -0.75
N LEU A 82 10.01 8.11 0.20
CA LEU A 82 10.07 7.69 1.60
C LEU A 82 8.67 7.56 2.19
N LEU A 83 7.82 8.57 1.98
CA LEU A 83 6.42 8.54 2.45
C LEU A 83 5.70 7.31 1.91
N HIS A 84 5.79 7.03 0.61
CA HIS A 84 5.12 5.88 0.02
C HIS A 84 5.62 4.54 0.54
N ALA A 85 6.93 4.42 0.79
CA ALA A 85 7.50 3.22 1.40
C ALA A 85 7.01 3.04 2.85
N GLU A 86 6.89 4.13 3.60
CA GLU A 86 6.40 4.11 4.96
C GLU A 86 4.90 3.76 5.03
N GLU A 87 4.08 4.30 4.13
CA GLU A 87 2.67 3.92 4.00
C GLU A 87 2.51 2.42 3.73
N GLU A 88 3.34 1.86 2.86
CA GLU A 88 3.33 0.43 2.53
C GLU A 88 3.78 -0.45 3.70
N TYR A 89 4.79 0.01 4.43
CA TYR A 89 5.24 -0.64 5.66
C TYR A 89 4.13 -0.63 6.72
N HIS A 90 3.45 0.50 6.92
CA HIS A 90 2.32 0.62 7.83
C HIS A 90 1.17 -0.33 7.46
N GLU A 91 0.79 -0.38 6.18
CA GLU A 91 -0.24 -1.31 5.69
C GLU A 91 0.16 -2.77 5.96
N THR A 92 1.43 -3.11 5.76
CA THR A 92 1.97 -4.46 6.02
C THR A 92 1.83 -4.83 7.51
N LEU A 93 2.23 -3.94 8.42
CA LEU A 93 2.09 -4.15 9.86
C LEU A 93 0.62 -4.37 10.27
N CYS A 94 -0.29 -3.58 9.71
CA CYS A 94 -1.73 -3.71 9.96
C CYS A 94 -2.29 -5.04 9.45
N SER A 95 -1.86 -5.47 8.26
CA SER A 95 -2.31 -6.74 7.66
C SER A 95 -1.83 -7.97 8.45
N ALA A 96 -0.61 -7.92 9.00
CA ALA A 96 -0.07 -9.01 9.80
C ALA A 96 -0.90 -9.25 11.08
N LYS A 97 -1.37 -8.18 11.72
CA LYS A 97 -2.29 -8.30 12.86
C LYS A 97 -3.59 -9.00 12.45
N GLU A 98 -4.20 -8.59 11.36
CA GLU A 98 -5.48 -9.15 10.91
C GLU A 98 -5.37 -10.62 10.50
N LEU A 99 -4.28 -10.99 9.82
CA LEU A 99 -4.03 -12.37 9.37
C LEU A 99 -3.66 -13.31 10.52
N TYR A 100 -2.77 -12.88 11.41
CA TYR A 100 -2.12 -13.81 12.35
C TYR A 100 -2.63 -13.65 13.78
N ALA A 101 -2.97 -12.44 14.21
CA ALA A 101 -3.37 -12.20 15.60
C ALA A 101 -4.74 -12.81 15.91
N ARG A 102 -5.70 -12.71 14.98
CA ARG A 102 -7.04 -13.28 15.17
C ARG A 102 -7.05 -14.81 15.30
N PRO A 103 -6.37 -15.59 14.43
CA PRO A 103 -6.25 -17.03 14.65
C PRO A 103 -5.48 -17.37 15.92
N LEU A 104 -4.37 -16.67 16.20
CA LEU A 104 -3.55 -16.93 17.38
C LEU A 104 -4.33 -16.71 18.68
N ALA A 105 -5.14 -15.65 18.77
CA ALA A 105 -5.96 -15.36 19.94
C ALA A 105 -6.98 -16.47 20.26
N ARG A 106 -7.39 -17.28 19.27
CA ARG A 106 -8.32 -18.40 19.46
C ARG A 106 -7.63 -19.66 19.98
N SER A 107 -6.39 -19.90 19.56
CA SER A 107 -5.67 -21.14 19.88
C SER A 107 -4.68 -20.98 21.03
N TYR A 108 -4.07 -19.80 21.17
CA TYR A 108 -3.01 -19.49 22.13
C TYR A 108 -3.09 -18.02 22.60
N PRO A 109 -4.12 -17.65 23.37
CA PRO A 109 -4.34 -16.27 23.79
C PRO A 109 -3.18 -15.68 24.61
N GLU A 110 -2.46 -16.50 25.37
CA GLU A 110 -1.33 -16.09 26.21
C GLU A 110 -0.14 -15.50 25.43
N PHE A 111 0.03 -15.88 24.16
CA PHE A 111 1.10 -15.35 23.30
C PHE A 111 0.67 -14.16 22.46
N HIS A 112 -0.62 -13.84 22.42
CA HIS A 112 -1.15 -12.79 21.56
C HIS A 112 -0.47 -11.45 21.83
N ASP A 113 -0.51 -10.97 23.07
CA ASP A 113 0.02 -9.64 23.39
C ASP A 113 1.55 -9.63 23.33
N VAL A 114 2.21 -10.73 23.72
CA VAL A 114 3.67 -10.86 23.64
C VAL A 114 4.17 -10.70 22.20
N ILE A 115 3.45 -11.28 21.23
CA ILE A 115 3.86 -11.25 19.83
C ILE A 115 3.35 -9.99 19.12
N PHE A 116 2.10 -9.57 19.34
CA PHE A 116 1.45 -8.52 18.54
C PHE A 116 1.47 -7.12 19.14
N GLN A 117 1.75 -6.96 20.43
CA GLN A 117 1.91 -5.62 21.02
C GLN A 117 3.04 -4.82 20.35
N PRO A 118 4.24 -5.39 20.08
CA PRO A 118 5.30 -4.67 19.36
C PRO A 118 4.88 -4.24 17.96
N PHE A 119 4.10 -5.05 17.24
CA PHE A 119 3.58 -4.67 15.92
C PHE A 119 2.57 -3.52 16.00
N ALA A 120 1.72 -3.52 17.03
CA ALA A 120 0.78 -2.43 17.26
C ALA A 120 1.52 -1.11 17.58
N ASP A 121 2.56 -1.17 18.40
CA ASP A 121 3.39 -0.01 18.74
C ASP A 121 4.16 0.50 17.51
N LEU A 122 4.78 -0.40 16.74
CA LEU A 122 5.44 -0.03 15.48
C LEU A 122 4.47 0.55 14.45
N SER A 123 3.27 -0.02 14.32
CA SER A 123 2.24 0.48 13.42
C SER A 123 1.84 1.91 13.77
N ARG A 124 1.68 2.20 15.07
CA ARG A 124 1.40 3.56 15.57
C ARG A 124 2.52 4.52 15.25
N ILE A 125 3.78 4.16 15.53
CA ILE A 125 4.94 5.01 15.23
C ILE A 125 5.06 5.29 13.73
N SER A 126 4.85 4.26 12.90
CA SER A 126 4.87 4.38 11.44
C SER A 126 3.78 5.34 10.94
N ALA A 127 2.56 5.24 11.50
CA ALA A 127 1.48 6.18 11.18
C ALA A 127 1.81 7.63 11.56
N GLU A 128 2.40 7.85 12.74
CA GLU A 128 2.85 9.16 13.18
C GLU A 128 3.95 9.72 12.25
N LEU A 129 4.88 8.87 11.79
CA LEU A 129 5.93 9.25 10.86
C LEU A 129 5.33 9.66 9.51
N CYS A 130 4.42 8.88 8.94
CA CYS A 130 3.70 9.24 7.70
C CYS A 130 3.04 10.62 7.82
N GLN A 131 2.37 10.90 8.94
CA GLN A 131 1.72 12.19 9.15
C GLN A 131 2.72 13.35 9.19
N ARG A 132 3.87 13.18 9.86
CA ARG A 132 4.91 14.22 9.92
C ARG A 132 5.54 14.46 8.56
N VAL A 133 5.85 13.41 7.81
CA VAL A 133 6.41 13.53 6.46
C VAL A 133 5.43 14.23 5.53
N LEU A 134 4.14 13.92 5.61
CA LEU A 134 3.08 14.61 4.86
C LEU A 134 3.03 16.11 5.18
N GLN A 135 3.13 16.48 6.46
CA GLN A 135 3.14 17.89 6.89
C GLN A 135 4.36 18.64 6.32
N GLU A 136 5.55 18.04 6.40
CA GLU A 136 6.78 18.62 5.85
C GLU A 136 6.70 18.77 4.32
N MET A 137 6.18 17.77 3.61
CA MET A 137 5.99 17.84 2.16
C MET A 137 4.99 18.94 1.77
N ALA A 138 3.93 19.13 2.55
CA ALA A 138 2.98 20.22 2.33
C ALA A 138 3.66 21.59 2.48
N LEU A 139 4.50 21.77 3.51
CA LEU A 139 5.28 23.00 3.70
C LEU A 139 6.26 23.25 2.54
N MET A 140 6.99 22.22 2.10
CA MET A 140 7.88 22.32 0.94
C MET A 140 7.13 22.75 -0.33
N SER A 141 5.92 22.22 -0.54
CA SER A 141 5.09 22.60 -1.69
C SER A 141 4.66 24.07 -1.67
N VAL A 142 4.34 24.61 -0.48
CA VAL A 142 3.94 26.01 -0.30
C VAL A 142 5.14 26.93 -0.54
N LEU A 143 6.30 26.59 0.01
CA LEU A 143 7.54 27.35 -0.18
C LEU A 143 7.98 27.39 -1.64
N SER A 144 7.86 26.27 -2.36
CA SER A 144 8.19 26.22 -3.79
C SER A 144 7.28 27.15 -4.61
N LYS A 145 5.96 27.13 -4.33
CA LYS A 145 4.98 27.99 -5.00
C LYS A 145 5.20 29.48 -4.71
N THR A 146 5.54 29.85 -3.48
CA THR A 146 5.84 31.25 -3.12
C THR A 146 7.14 31.74 -3.75
N PHE A 147 8.17 30.90 -3.82
CA PHE A 147 9.44 31.26 -4.48
C PHE A 147 9.27 31.47 -5.99
N GLN A 148 8.51 30.60 -6.68
CA GLN A 148 8.17 30.77 -8.09
C GLN A 148 7.36 32.06 -8.34
N SER A 149 6.40 32.37 -7.45
CA SER A 149 5.60 33.60 -7.55
C SER A 149 6.47 34.85 -7.40
N GLN A 150 7.43 34.85 -6.48
CA GLN A 150 8.35 35.98 -6.27
C GLN A 150 9.33 36.18 -7.43
N LEU A 151 9.81 35.09 -8.06
CA LEU A 151 10.66 35.16 -9.25
C LEU A 151 9.93 35.75 -10.46
N LEU A 152 8.65 35.41 -10.65
CA LEU A 152 7.82 35.99 -11.71
C LEU A 152 7.53 37.49 -11.48
N PHE A 153 7.40 37.92 -10.22
CA PHE A 153 7.19 39.34 -9.89
C PHE A 153 8.45 40.21 -10.02
N ASN A 154 9.64 39.65 -9.79
CA ASN A 154 10.91 40.40 -9.86
C ASN A 154 11.54 40.45 -11.26
N THR A 155 10.90 39.85 -12.27
CA THR A 155 11.36 39.84 -13.67
C THR A 155 10.47 40.67 -14.61
N ALA A 156 9.48 41.38 -14.08
CA ALA A 156 8.64 42.36 -14.76
C ALA A 156 9.06 43.79 -14.38
#